data_AF-A0AAP4A366-F1
#
_entry.id   AF-A0AAP4A366-F1
#
_cell.length_a   1.000
_cell.length_b   1.000
_cell.length_c   1.000
_cell.angle_alpha   90.00
_cell.angle_beta   90.00
_cell.angle_gamma   90.00
#
_symmetry.space_group_name_H-M   'P 1'
#
loop_
_entity.id
_entity.type
_entity.pdbx_description
1 polymer ?
#
loop_
_entity_poly.entity_id
_entity_poly.type
_entity_poly.pdbx_seq_one_letter_code
_entity_poly.pdbx_strand_id
1 'polypeptide(L)'
;MMDATAGLIDMFGSGKKLDASIISAYTDVVAQYGTMEDAWELYRLFVEDPHHYIRGLLLQPIMRCGDVTLAQDMYERYVQNQASPEHIPDGVLYVLGYLGYVEAAADLVALVNGPYGVASVDACLGLVHLPCEPYREQLAAELEKVLDQNLFNEFLPLLSFKCTTEDMIPRLVHWGEQHASVDCNAGIIAGIALFGEGQKDTIRSILWNPFWEAHGTATGSCVWSYFAMQHVGLTFRELVQDIKSYDASKEDVQALEYRLDVLYEMLELKLSYTARPIRFARSNEESFGQLYSDLFSWSNEHHDDSIIGWMNEQLGVEHRLLERYYELRKRVEIKMVHEIELEHVQKGS
;
A
#
# COMPACT_ATOMS: atom_id res chain seq x y z
N MET A 1 6.61 26.53 -5.62
CA MET A 1 7.50 25.48 -5.10
C MET A 1 7.58 25.55 -3.58
N MET A 2 7.48 24.42 -2.89
CA MET A 2 7.56 24.30 -1.43
C MET A 2 8.99 24.33 -0.91
N ASP A 3 9.16 24.78 0.35
CA ASP A 3 10.46 24.74 1.05
C ASP A 3 11.00 23.30 1.19
N ALA A 4 10.11 22.30 1.33
CA ALA A 4 10.50 20.89 1.36
C ALA A 4 11.16 20.45 0.04
N THR A 5 10.63 20.87 -1.11
CA THR A 5 11.20 20.60 -2.43
C THR A 5 12.57 21.26 -2.59
N ALA A 6 12.69 22.54 -2.20
CA ALA A 6 13.96 23.25 -2.22
C ALA A 6 15.01 22.57 -1.33
N GLY A 7 14.61 22.13 -0.12
CA GLY A 7 15.47 21.37 0.78
C GLY A 7 15.97 20.06 0.19
N LEU A 8 15.12 19.32 -0.54
CA LEU A 8 15.54 18.13 -1.29
C LEU A 8 16.60 18.48 -2.34
N ILE A 9 16.35 19.48 -3.19
CA ILE A 9 17.28 19.92 -4.23
C ILE A 9 18.65 20.27 -3.64
N ASP A 10 18.68 21.06 -2.56
CA ASP A 10 19.92 21.45 -1.88
C ASP A 10 20.65 20.23 -1.30
N MET A 11 19.92 19.27 -0.71
CA MET A 11 20.52 18.05 -0.18
C MET A 11 21.22 17.24 -1.28
N PHE A 12 20.56 17.01 -2.42
CA PHE A 12 21.15 16.31 -3.56
C PHE A 12 22.34 17.07 -4.17
N GLY A 13 22.30 18.41 -4.20
CA GLY A 13 23.39 19.26 -4.68
C GLY A 13 24.59 19.36 -3.72
N SER A 14 24.42 19.01 -2.44
CA SER A 14 25.44 19.22 -1.40
C SER A 14 26.66 18.30 -1.48
N GLY A 15 26.60 17.23 -2.27
CA GLY A 15 27.64 16.20 -2.35
C GLY A 15 27.83 15.36 -1.08
N LYS A 16 26.97 15.53 -0.07
CA LYS A 16 26.97 14.73 1.17
C LYS A 16 26.26 13.40 0.93
N LYS A 17 26.60 12.40 1.75
CA LYS A 17 25.86 11.13 1.78
C LYS A 17 24.41 11.40 2.21
N LEU A 18 23.48 10.94 1.39
CA LEU A 18 22.05 11.07 1.63
C LEU A 18 21.54 9.91 2.50
N ASP A 19 20.62 10.23 3.41
CA ASP A 19 19.92 9.27 4.26
C ASP A 19 18.51 9.04 3.71
N ALA A 20 18.19 7.78 3.38
CA ALA A 20 16.92 7.43 2.75
C ALA A 20 15.70 7.81 3.62
N SER A 21 15.81 7.74 4.95
CA SER A 21 14.72 8.09 5.86
C SER A 21 14.47 9.59 5.87
N ILE A 22 15.54 10.39 5.81
CA ILE A 22 15.41 11.85 5.68
C ILE A 22 14.78 12.18 4.32
N ILE A 23 15.27 11.61 3.22
CA ILE A 23 14.69 11.84 1.90
C ILE A 23 13.21 11.45 1.89
N SER A 24 12.86 10.26 2.41
CA SER A 24 11.48 9.79 2.49
C SER A 24 10.57 10.77 3.22
N ALA A 25 11.01 11.31 4.37
CA ALA A 25 10.22 12.26 5.14
C ALA A 25 9.91 13.55 4.34
N TYR A 26 10.87 14.04 3.58
CA TYR A 26 10.64 15.19 2.69
C TYR A 26 9.72 14.83 1.52
N THR A 27 9.93 13.68 0.86
CA THR A 27 9.10 13.25 -0.27
C THR A 27 7.65 13.01 0.15
N ASP A 28 7.42 12.49 1.36
CA ASP A 28 6.08 12.30 1.93
C ASP A 28 5.33 13.63 2.10
N VAL A 29 6.01 14.66 2.61
CA VAL A 29 5.45 16.00 2.75
C VAL A 29 5.11 16.60 1.38
N VAL A 30 6.03 16.50 0.40
CA VAL A 30 5.78 17.02 -0.95
C VAL A 30 4.64 16.25 -1.62
N ALA A 31 4.54 14.94 -1.45
CA ALA A 31 3.46 14.15 -2.03
C ALA A 31 2.08 14.44 -1.45
N GLN A 32 2.02 14.95 -0.22
CA GLN A 32 0.78 15.29 0.46
C GLN A 32 0.35 16.73 0.15
N TYR A 33 1.28 17.67 0.04
CA TYR A 33 1.00 19.11 0.01
C TYR A 33 1.60 19.85 -1.19
N GLY A 34 2.37 19.15 -2.01
CA GLY A 34 3.08 19.71 -3.16
C GLY A 34 2.18 20.08 -4.31
N THR A 35 2.81 20.73 -5.28
CA THR A 35 2.19 21.21 -6.50
C THR A 35 2.83 20.55 -7.72
N MET A 36 2.21 20.77 -8.88
CA MET A 36 2.77 20.35 -10.16
C MET A 36 4.16 20.92 -10.42
N GLU A 37 4.45 22.13 -9.97
CA GLU A 37 5.80 22.71 -10.05
C GLU A 37 6.82 21.87 -9.27
N ASP A 38 6.45 21.42 -8.07
CA ASP A 38 7.32 20.57 -7.24
C ASP A 38 7.63 19.23 -7.92
N ALA A 39 6.62 18.59 -8.55
CA ALA A 39 6.83 17.36 -9.30
C ALA A 39 7.83 17.54 -10.46
N TRP A 40 7.74 18.63 -11.21
CA TRP A 40 8.66 18.91 -12.31
C TRP A 40 10.09 19.14 -11.84
N GLU A 41 10.31 19.82 -10.71
CA GLU A 41 11.66 19.99 -10.15
C GLU A 41 12.24 18.66 -9.64
N LEU A 42 11.43 17.85 -8.94
CA LEU A 42 11.87 16.54 -8.48
C LEU A 42 12.12 15.58 -9.65
N TYR A 43 11.36 15.70 -10.74
CA TYR A 43 11.63 14.94 -11.96
C TYR A 43 12.97 15.30 -12.60
N ARG A 44 13.35 16.58 -12.62
CA ARG A 44 14.68 16.99 -13.11
C ARG A 44 15.80 16.37 -12.28
N LEU A 45 15.65 16.33 -10.96
CA LEU A 45 16.58 15.63 -10.07
C LEU A 45 16.63 14.12 -10.33
N PHE A 46 15.50 13.48 -10.59
CA PHE A 46 15.43 12.06 -10.92
C PHE A 46 16.21 11.75 -12.22
N VAL A 47 16.05 12.60 -13.24
CA VAL A 47 16.69 12.41 -14.57
C VAL A 47 18.22 12.43 -14.50
N GLU A 48 18.82 13.04 -13.47
CA GLU A 48 20.28 13.07 -13.30
C GLU A 48 20.89 11.68 -13.05
N ASP A 49 20.18 10.79 -12.35
CA ASP A 49 20.67 9.44 -12.01
C ASP A 49 19.50 8.45 -11.77
N PRO A 50 18.72 8.13 -12.81
CA PRO A 50 17.40 7.50 -12.65
C PRO A 50 17.46 6.06 -12.13
N HIS A 51 18.61 5.38 -12.22
CA HIS A 51 18.79 4.01 -11.72
C HIS A 51 19.28 3.97 -10.26
N HIS A 52 19.57 5.11 -9.63
CA HIS A 52 20.02 5.14 -8.25
C HIS A 52 18.84 4.99 -7.28
N TYR A 53 18.93 4.05 -6.34
CA TYR A 53 17.81 3.69 -5.45
C TYR A 53 17.20 4.90 -4.70
N ILE A 54 18.02 5.84 -4.23
CA ILE A 54 17.53 7.06 -3.56
C ILE A 54 16.71 7.96 -4.51
N ARG A 55 17.04 7.99 -5.81
CA ARG A 55 16.27 8.75 -6.81
C ARG A 55 14.90 8.12 -7.03
N GLY A 56 14.76 6.81 -6.88
CA GLY A 56 13.47 6.13 -6.88
C GLY A 56 12.49 6.68 -5.84
N LEU A 57 12.96 7.18 -4.70
CA LEU A 57 12.11 7.82 -3.67
C LEU A 57 11.41 9.08 -4.18
N LEU A 58 11.95 9.75 -5.21
CA LEU A 58 11.36 10.94 -5.81
C LEU A 58 10.12 10.61 -6.65
N LEU A 59 9.94 9.35 -7.07
CA LEU A 59 8.82 8.97 -7.91
C LEU A 59 7.48 9.14 -7.20
N GLN A 60 7.41 8.91 -5.89
CA GLN A 60 6.17 9.03 -5.13
C GLN A 60 5.58 10.46 -5.17
N PRO A 61 6.31 11.55 -4.87
CA PRO A 61 5.78 12.90 -5.03
C PRO A 61 5.56 13.28 -6.51
N ILE A 62 6.40 12.79 -7.44
CA ILE A 62 6.20 12.99 -8.89
C ILE A 62 4.84 12.42 -9.33
N MET A 63 4.51 11.20 -8.90
CA MET A 63 3.23 10.56 -9.21
C MET A 63 2.05 11.30 -8.60
N ARG A 64 2.21 11.81 -7.39
CA ARG A 64 1.13 12.45 -6.63
C ARG A 64 0.79 13.86 -7.11
N CYS A 65 1.79 14.59 -7.60
CA CYS A 65 1.65 16.00 -7.96
C CYS A 65 1.84 16.28 -9.46
N GLY A 66 2.39 15.32 -10.21
CA GLY A 66 2.69 15.47 -11.64
C GLY A 66 1.46 15.44 -12.54
N ASP A 67 1.72 15.62 -13.84
CA ASP A 67 0.71 15.66 -14.90
C ASP A 67 1.03 14.67 -16.02
N VAL A 68 0.11 14.55 -16.98
CA VAL A 68 0.28 13.68 -18.14
C VAL A 68 1.44 14.12 -19.06
N THR A 69 1.81 15.41 -19.06
CA THR A 69 2.94 15.92 -19.85
C THR A 69 4.28 15.45 -19.28
N LEU A 70 4.42 15.38 -17.96
CA LEU A 70 5.56 14.78 -17.30
C LEU A 70 5.68 13.29 -17.63
N ALA A 71 4.56 12.57 -17.60
CA ALA A 71 4.51 11.16 -18.00
C ALA A 71 4.93 10.97 -19.47
N GLN A 72 4.50 11.86 -20.36
CA GLN A 72 4.93 11.85 -21.76
C GLN A 72 6.45 12.03 -21.90
N ASP A 73 7.07 13.03 -21.24
CA ASP A 73 8.54 13.21 -21.28
C ASP A 73 9.27 11.97 -20.75
N MET A 74 8.77 11.39 -19.66
CA MET A 74 9.33 10.17 -19.08
C MET A 74 9.23 8.97 -20.02
N TYR A 75 8.10 8.82 -20.72
CA TYR A 75 7.90 7.77 -21.73
C TYR A 75 8.87 7.94 -22.91
N GLU A 76 8.94 9.14 -23.50
CA GLU A 76 9.82 9.44 -24.64
C GLU A 76 11.30 9.22 -24.29
N ARG A 77 11.69 9.49 -23.05
CA ARG A 77 13.07 9.37 -22.57
C ARG A 77 13.50 7.94 -22.27
N TYR A 78 12.63 7.15 -21.65
CA TYR A 78 13.03 5.87 -21.04
C TYR A 78 12.35 4.63 -21.63
N VAL A 79 11.19 4.78 -22.25
CA VAL A 79 10.38 3.63 -22.73
C VAL A 79 10.33 3.60 -24.24
N GLN A 80 10.10 4.74 -24.87
CA GLN A 80 10.00 4.82 -26.32
C GLN A 80 11.32 4.40 -26.98
N ASN A 81 11.22 3.49 -27.95
CA ASN A 81 12.36 2.89 -28.66
C ASN A 81 13.33 2.08 -27.79
N GLN A 82 12.96 1.76 -26.55
CA GLN A 82 13.80 0.96 -25.68
C GLN A 82 13.68 -0.53 -26.04
N ALA A 83 14.81 -1.15 -26.39
CA ALA A 83 14.83 -2.53 -26.89
C ALA A 83 14.85 -3.60 -25.78
N SER A 84 15.19 -3.21 -24.55
CA SER A 84 15.29 -4.12 -23.39
C SER A 84 14.69 -3.48 -22.13
N PRO A 85 13.83 -4.21 -21.39
CA PRO A 85 13.24 -3.74 -20.13
C PRO A 85 14.27 -3.36 -19.05
N GLU A 86 15.48 -3.94 -19.08
CA GLU A 86 16.53 -3.70 -18.08
C GLU A 86 17.08 -2.27 -18.08
N HIS A 87 16.81 -1.51 -19.13
CA HIS A 87 17.23 -0.11 -19.23
C HIS A 87 16.13 0.87 -18.81
N ILE A 88 14.92 0.37 -18.57
CA ILE A 88 13.83 1.18 -18.05
C ILE A 88 14.08 1.32 -16.55
N PRO A 89 14.24 2.55 -16.02
CA PRO A 89 14.41 2.72 -14.58
C PRO A 89 13.20 2.22 -13.80
N ASP A 90 13.45 1.59 -12.65
CA ASP A 90 12.41 1.07 -11.76
C ASP A 90 11.39 2.15 -11.40
N GLY A 91 10.11 1.78 -11.38
CA GLY A 91 8.97 2.64 -11.08
C GLY A 91 8.49 3.52 -12.23
N VAL A 92 9.26 3.68 -13.32
CA VAL A 92 8.87 4.54 -14.46
C VAL A 92 7.56 4.08 -15.09
N LEU A 93 7.41 2.78 -15.39
CA LEU A 93 6.20 2.26 -16.04
C LEU A 93 4.96 2.46 -15.15
N TYR A 94 5.15 2.35 -13.84
CA TYR A 94 4.11 2.59 -12.85
C TYR A 94 3.71 4.08 -12.84
N VAL A 95 4.67 5.00 -12.87
CA VAL A 95 4.42 6.47 -12.96
C VAL A 95 3.60 6.81 -14.20
N LEU A 96 3.91 6.23 -15.36
CA LEU A 96 3.17 6.46 -16.61
C LEU A 96 1.69 6.15 -16.45
N GLY A 97 1.38 4.98 -15.89
CA GLY A 97 0.01 4.58 -15.62
C GLY A 97 -0.68 5.50 -14.61
N TYR A 98 -0.02 5.78 -13.49
CA TYR A 98 -0.58 6.60 -12.41
C TYR A 98 -0.98 8.01 -12.87
N LEU A 99 -0.11 8.63 -13.67
CA LEU A 99 -0.34 9.95 -14.27
C LEU A 99 -1.32 9.90 -15.47
N GLY A 100 -1.73 8.71 -15.90
CA GLY A 100 -2.78 8.50 -16.89
C GLY A 100 -2.33 8.63 -18.34
N TYR A 101 -1.06 8.33 -18.64
CA TYR A 101 -0.55 8.35 -20.01
C TYR A 101 -0.98 7.08 -20.78
N VAL A 102 -2.08 7.21 -21.52
CA VAL A 102 -2.80 6.08 -22.14
C VAL A 102 -2.03 5.45 -23.31
N GLU A 103 -1.18 6.23 -23.98
CA GLU A 103 -0.39 5.81 -25.13
C GLU A 103 0.62 4.70 -24.77
N ALA A 104 1.02 4.61 -23.50
CA ALA A 104 1.92 3.55 -23.03
C ALA A 104 1.23 2.20 -22.79
N ALA A 105 -0.11 2.11 -22.84
CA ALA A 105 -0.83 0.89 -22.47
C ALA A 105 -0.39 -0.35 -23.28
N ALA A 106 -0.13 -0.19 -24.58
CA ALA A 106 0.34 -1.30 -25.43
C ALA A 106 1.70 -1.85 -24.97
N ASP A 107 2.63 -0.95 -24.64
CA ASP A 107 3.97 -1.32 -24.18
C ASP A 107 3.93 -1.97 -22.79
N LEU A 108 3.12 -1.43 -21.88
CA LEU A 108 2.91 -2.04 -20.56
C LEU A 108 2.32 -3.45 -20.69
N VAL A 109 1.31 -3.66 -21.54
CA VAL A 109 0.74 -5.00 -21.78
C VAL A 109 1.79 -5.95 -22.35
N ALA A 110 2.66 -5.50 -23.27
CA ALA A 110 3.74 -6.32 -23.79
C ALA A 110 4.73 -6.75 -22.69
N LEU A 111 5.04 -5.86 -21.74
CA LEU A 111 5.93 -6.13 -20.61
C LEU A 111 5.32 -7.05 -19.55
N VAL A 112 4.00 -7.00 -19.35
CA VAL A 112 3.29 -7.97 -18.50
C VAL A 112 3.44 -9.40 -19.05
N ASN A 113 3.37 -9.56 -20.37
CA ASN A 113 3.49 -10.88 -21.03
C ASN A 113 4.95 -11.34 -21.20
N GLY A 114 5.91 -10.49 -20.85
CA GLY A 114 7.33 -10.76 -20.94
C GLY A 114 7.87 -11.61 -19.79
N PRO A 115 9.20 -11.77 -19.68
CA PRO A 115 9.82 -12.41 -18.53
C PRO A 115 9.45 -11.70 -17.22
N TYR A 116 9.22 -12.49 -16.18
CA TYR A 116 8.98 -11.95 -14.84
C TYR A 116 10.18 -11.15 -14.33
N GLY A 117 9.92 -9.98 -13.75
CA GLY A 117 10.91 -9.05 -13.22
C GLY A 117 10.30 -7.70 -12.84
N VAL A 118 11.13 -6.75 -12.39
CA VAL A 118 10.70 -5.43 -11.89
C VAL A 118 9.83 -4.68 -12.91
N ALA A 119 10.23 -4.67 -14.19
CA ALA A 119 9.45 -4.02 -15.24
C ALA A 119 8.04 -4.62 -15.41
N SER A 120 7.88 -5.93 -15.18
CA SER A 120 6.57 -6.61 -15.27
C SER A 120 5.67 -6.25 -14.08
N VAL A 121 6.26 -6.06 -12.89
CA VAL A 121 5.57 -5.55 -11.69
C VAL A 121 5.10 -4.11 -11.92
N ASP A 122 6.00 -3.22 -12.35
CA ASP A 122 5.65 -1.83 -12.61
C ASP A 122 4.61 -1.69 -13.73
N ALA A 123 4.68 -2.54 -14.75
CA ALA A 123 3.67 -2.58 -15.81
C ALA A 123 2.29 -2.97 -15.29
N CYS A 124 2.19 -3.97 -14.40
CA CYS A 124 0.93 -4.32 -13.74
C CYS A 124 0.39 -3.16 -12.90
N LEU A 125 1.25 -2.54 -12.09
CA LEU A 125 0.87 -1.39 -11.26
C LEU A 125 0.44 -0.19 -12.11
N GLY A 126 1.09 0.06 -13.24
CA GLY A 126 0.71 1.11 -14.19
C GLY A 126 -0.65 0.83 -14.86
N LEU A 127 -0.86 -0.39 -15.35
CA LEU A 127 -2.09 -0.77 -16.08
C LEU A 127 -3.35 -0.69 -15.22
N VAL A 128 -3.25 -0.84 -13.90
CA VAL A 128 -4.38 -0.60 -12.98
C VAL A 128 -5.06 0.75 -13.22
N HIS A 129 -4.29 1.78 -13.55
CA HIS A 129 -4.79 3.16 -13.69
C HIS A 129 -5.28 3.47 -15.10
N LEU A 130 -4.88 2.67 -16.08
CA LEU A 130 -5.18 2.90 -17.50
C LEU A 130 -6.46 2.15 -17.94
N PRO A 131 -7.10 2.59 -19.03
CA PRO A 131 -8.14 1.82 -19.70
C PRO A 131 -7.52 0.56 -20.34
N CYS A 132 -8.12 -0.60 -20.09
CA CYS A 132 -7.61 -1.90 -20.54
C CYS A 132 -8.61 -2.65 -21.46
N GLU A 133 -9.71 -2.01 -21.85
CA GLU A 133 -10.78 -2.63 -22.66
C GLU A 133 -10.24 -3.28 -23.95
N PRO A 134 -9.32 -2.66 -24.72
CA PRO A 134 -8.75 -3.29 -25.91
C PRO A 134 -7.91 -4.55 -25.63
N TYR A 135 -7.40 -4.68 -24.40
CA TYR A 135 -6.48 -5.75 -23.98
C TYR A 135 -7.13 -6.75 -23.03
N ARG A 136 -8.45 -6.63 -22.80
CA ARG A 136 -9.19 -7.41 -21.80
C ARG A 136 -9.00 -8.90 -21.97
N GLU A 137 -9.22 -9.42 -23.18
CA GLU A 137 -9.11 -10.86 -23.48
C GLU A 137 -7.67 -11.36 -23.33
N GLN A 138 -6.69 -10.55 -23.74
CA GLN A 138 -5.28 -10.89 -23.64
C GLN A 138 -4.84 -11.00 -22.16
N LEU A 139 -5.18 -10.00 -21.34
CA LEU A 139 -4.88 -9.99 -19.91
C LEU A 139 -5.59 -11.13 -19.16
N ALA A 140 -6.84 -11.43 -19.52
CA ALA A 140 -7.56 -12.57 -18.97
C ALA A 140 -6.86 -13.89 -19.32
N ALA A 141 -6.41 -14.05 -20.57
CA ALA A 141 -5.68 -15.25 -20.99
C ALA A 141 -4.35 -15.42 -20.26
N GLU A 142 -3.60 -14.34 -19.99
CA GLU A 142 -2.39 -14.42 -19.17
C GLU A 142 -2.67 -14.80 -17.73
N LEU A 143 -3.71 -14.23 -17.12
CA LEU A 143 -4.13 -14.58 -15.76
C LEU A 143 -4.48 -16.08 -15.69
N GLU A 144 -5.28 -16.58 -16.63
CA GLU A 144 -5.68 -18.00 -16.69
C GLU A 144 -4.49 -18.96 -16.82
N LYS A 145 -3.39 -18.56 -17.48
CA LYS A 145 -2.20 -19.41 -17.58
C LYS A 145 -1.53 -19.63 -16.23
N VAL A 146 -1.56 -18.63 -15.35
CA VAL A 146 -0.83 -18.64 -14.07
C VAL A 146 -1.67 -19.06 -12.87
N LEU A 147 -2.99 -19.11 -13.01
CA LEU A 147 -3.88 -19.55 -11.93
C LEU A 147 -3.44 -20.91 -11.38
N ASP A 148 -3.51 -21.04 -10.06
CA ASP A 148 -3.12 -22.23 -9.28
C ASP A 148 -1.62 -22.59 -9.37
N GLN A 149 -0.77 -21.73 -9.94
CA GLN A 149 0.68 -21.90 -9.90
C GLN A 149 1.26 -21.34 -8.59
N ASN A 150 2.32 -21.98 -8.07
CA ASN A 150 2.97 -21.54 -6.83
C ASN A 150 3.81 -20.26 -7.02
N LEU A 151 4.42 -20.10 -8.21
CA LEU A 151 5.23 -18.94 -8.57
C LEU A 151 4.67 -18.34 -9.86
N PHE A 152 4.45 -17.03 -9.83
CA PHE A 152 3.85 -16.27 -10.92
C PHE A 152 4.30 -14.81 -10.80
N ASN A 153 3.92 -13.98 -11.77
CA ASN A 153 4.08 -12.54 -11.60
C ASN A 153 3.11 -12.06 -10.51
N GLU A 154 3.65 -11.77 -9.32
CA GLU A 154 2.90 -11.42 -8.11
C GLU A 154 1.78 -10.40 -8.36
N PHE A 155 2.01 -9.42 -9.23
CA PHE A 155 1.06 -8.34 -9.49
C PHE A 155 0.16 -8.55 -10.72
N LEU A 156 0.29 -9.65 -11.46
CA LEU A 156 -0.66 -9.98 -12.53
C LEU A 156 -2.11 -10.13 -12.01
N PRO A 157 -2.39 -10.78 -10.86
CA PRO A 157 -3.74 -10.90 -10.31
C PRO A 157 -4.38 -9.56 -9.95
N LEU A 158 -3.59 -8.50 -9.75
CA LEU A 158 -4.07 -7.14 -9.53
C LEU A 158 -4.94 -6.65 -10.69
N LEU A 159 -4.69 -7.13 -11.91
CA LEU A 159 -5.43 -6.76 -13.12
C LEU A 159 -6.74 -7.52 -13.30
N SER A 160 -7.04 -8.50 -12.43
CA SER A 160 -8.25 -9.34 -12.54
C SER A 160 -9.53 -8.52 -12.68
N PHE A 161 -9.74 -7.48 -11.85
CA PHE A 161 -10.92 -6.61 -11.94
C PHE A 161 -11.07 -5.86 -13.27
N LYS A 162 -9.98 -5.71 -14.05
CA LYS A 162 -10.00 -5.11 -15.39
C LYS A 162 -10.34 -6.11 -16.48
N CYS A 163 -9.99 -7.39 -16.29
CA CYS A 163 -10.08 -8.40 -17.34
C CYS A 163 -11.17 -9.45 -17.13
N THR A 164 -11.66 -9.66 -15.90
CA THR A 164 -12.63 -10.72 -15.56
C THR A 164 -13.91 -10.15 -14.94
N THR A 165 -14.68 -11.00 -14.25
CA THR A 165 -15.88 -10.67 -13.47
C THR A 165 -15.75 -11.23 -12.05
N GLU A 166 -16.73 -10.94 -11.18
CA GLU A 166 -16.69 -11.34 -9.76
C GLU A 166 -16.63 -12.86 -9.53
N ASP A 167 -16.99 -13.67 -10.54
CA ASP A 167 -16.81 -15.13 -10.53
C ASP A 167 -15.35 -15.57 -10.37
N MET A 168 -14.40 -14.67 -10.63
CA MET A 168 -12.97 -14.91 -10.41
C MET A 168 -12.58 -14.88 -8.92
N ILE A 169 -13.34 -14.20 -8.05
CA ILE A 169 -12.96 -14.00 -6.64
C ILE A 169 -12.78 -15.33 -5.89
N PRO A 170 -13.71 -16.30 -5.94
CA PRO A 170 -13.50 -17.58 -5.26
C PRO A 170 -12.25 -18.33 -5.74
N ARG A 171 -11.87 -18.16 -7.00
CA ARG A 171 -10.66 -18.77 -7.57
C ARG A 171 -9.40 -18.08 -7.05
N LEU A 172 -9.39 -16.76 -6.96
CA LEU A 172 -8.29 -15.99 -6.36
C LEU A 172 -8.10 -16.33 -4.88
N VAL A 173 -9.20 -16.46 -4.13
CA VAL A 173 -9.15 -16.88 -2.72
C VAL A 173 -8.56 -18.28 -2.60
N HIS A 174 -9.08 -19.24 -3.38
CA HIS A 174 -8.57 -20.60 -3.40
C HIS A 174 -7.08 -20.66 -3.73
N TRP A 175 -6.65 -19.89 -4.74
CA TRP A 175 -5.27 -19.82 -5.18
C TRP A 175 -4.34 -19.32 -4.06
N GLY A 176 -4.69 -18.20 -3.42
CA GLY A 176 -3.90 -17.63 -2.32
C GLY A 176 -3.82 -18.51 -1.08
N GLU A 177 -4.85 -19.30 -0.80
CA GLU A 177 -4.89 -20.19 0.37
C GLU A 177 -4.15 -21.51 0.18
N GLN A 178 -4.14 -22.07 -1.03
CA GLN A 178 -3.75 -23.47 -1.25
C GLN A 178 -2.50 -23.65 -2.11
N HIS A 179 -2.16 -22.68 -2.93
CA HIS A 179 -1.22 -22.87 -4.03
C HIS A 179 -0.15 -21.78 -4.10
N ALA A 180 -0.54 -20.51 -4.00
CA ALA A 180 0.39 -19.39 -4.10
C ALA A 180 1.45 -19.43 -2.99
N SER A 181 2.68 -19.04 -3.32
CA SER A 181 3.65 -18.64 -2.30
C SER A 181 3.11 -17.43 -1.55
N VAL A 182 3.32 -17.40 -0.22
CA VAL A 182 3.00 -16.22 0.61
C VAL A 182 3.73 -14.96 0.12
N ASP A 183 4.90 -15.15 -0.51
CA ASP A 183 5.70 -14.10 -1.17
C ASP A 183 5.06 -13.54 -2.45
N CYS A 184 3.89 -14.03 -2.87
CA CYS A 184 3.20 -13.60 -4.09
C CYS A 184 1.74 -13.23 -3.84
N ASN A 185 1.29 -13.21 -2.58
CA ASN A 185 -0.13 -12.98 -2.25
C ASN A 185 -0.54 -11.52 -2.35
N ALA A 186 0.40 -10.57 -2.39
CA ALA A 186 0.09 -9.15 -2.36
C ALA A 186 -0.81 -8.71 -3.52
N GLY A 187 -0.50 -9.13 -4.74
CA GLY A 187 -1.31 -8.80 -5.92
C GLY A 187 -2.65 -9.53 -5.96
N ILE A 188 -2.77 -10.72 -5.34
CA ILE A 188 -4.05 -11.43 -5.19
C ILE A 188 -4.97 -10.66 -4.24
N ILE A 189 -4.47 -10.28 -3.06
CA ILE A 189 -5.22 -9.50 -2.05
C ILE A 189 -5.74 -8.20 -2.67
N ALA A 190 -4.85 -7.47 -3.34
CA ALA A 190 -5.20 -6.20 -3.99
C ALA A 190 -6.19 -6.39 -5.15
N GLY A 191 -6.00 -7.42 -5.97
CA GLY A 191 -6.92 -7.77 -7.07
C GLY A 191 -8.33 -8.07 -6.59
N ILE A 192 -8.47 -8.84 -5.50
CA ILE A 192 -9.77 -9.10 -4.85
C ILE A 192 -10.40 -7.79 -4.37
N ALA A 193 -9.65 -6.95 -3.65
CA ALA A 193 -10.17 -5.69 -3.12
C ALA A 193 -10.71 -4.76 -4.22
N LEU A 194 -10.07 -4.73 -5.40
CA LEU A 194 -10.45 -3.84 -6.51
C LEU A 194 -11.78 -4.22 -7.19
N PHE A 195 -12.38 -5.37 -6.87
CA PHE A 195 -13.78 -5.65 -7.23
C PHE A 195 -14.78 -4.80 -6.41
N GLY A 196 -14.31 -4.11 -5.35
CA GLY A 196 -15.07 -3.10 -4.63
C GLY A 196 -15.59 -3.54 -3.26
N GLU A 197 -16.46 -2.72 -2.67
CA GLU A 197 -16.96 -2.88 -1.28
C GLU A 197 -17.64 -4.22 -1.00
N GLY A 198 -18.19 -4.87 -2.03
CA GLY A 198 -18.80 -6.20 -1.90
C GLY A 198 -17.82 -7.26 -1.37
N GLN A 199 -16.51 -6.99 -1.42
CA GLN A 199 -15.46 -7.90 -0.96
C GLN A 199 -15.04 -7.68 0.49
N LYS A 200 -15.75 -6.85 1.27
CA LYS A 200 -15.41 -6.58 2.68
C LYS A 200 -15.25 -7.85 3.51
N ASP A 201 -16.20 -8.77 3.43
CA ASP A 201 -16.16 -10.01 4.21
C ASP A 201 -15.05 -10.97 3.73
N THR A 202 -14.80 -11.00 2.42
CA THR A 202 -13.68 -11.74 1.82
C THR A 202 -12.34 -11.23 2.35
N ILE A 203 -12.12 -9.91 2.31
CA ILE A 203 -10.89 -9.29 2.82
C ILE A 203 -10.75 -9.51 4.33
N ARG A 204 -11.85 -9.39 5.10
CA ARG A 204 -11.84 -9.71 6.54
C ARG A 204 -11.39 -11.17 6.79
N SER A 205 -11.90 -12.12 6.01
CA SER A 205 -11.50 -13.52 6.10
C SER A 205 -10.01 -13.73 5.78
N ILE A 206 -9.50 -13.04 4.76
CA ILE A 206 -8.08 -13.07 4.37
C ILE A 206 -7.21 -12.55 5.51
N LEU A 207 -7.56 -11.41 6.11
CA LEU A 207 -6.80 -10.83 7.23
C LEU A 207 -6.67 -11.80 8.40
N TRP A 208 -7.71 -12.59 8.69
CA TRP A 208 -7.75 -13.52 9.82
C TRP A 208 -7.23 -14.92 9.52
N ASN A 209 -6.87 -15.21 8.27
CA ASN A 209 -6.34 -16.50 7.86
C ASN A 209 -4.80 -16.48 7.82
N PRO A 210 -4.10 -17.25 8.68
CA PRO A 210 -2.64 -17.29 8.73
C PRO A 210 -1.94 -17.70 7.43
N PHE A 211 -2.61 -18.44 6.55
CA PHE A 211 -2.04 -18.85 5.26
C PHE A 211 -1.76 -17.68 4.32
N TRP A 212 -2.36 -16.51 4.57
CA TRP A 212 -2.14 -15.32 3.76
C TRP A 212 -0.97 -14.47 4.23
N GLU A 213 -0.49 -14.67 5.46
CA GLU A 213 0.54 -13.82 6.09
C GLU A 213 0.24 -12.32 5.90
N ALA A 214 -0.99 -11.90 6.20
CA ALA A 214 -1.48 -10.54 5.94
C ALA A 214 -0.72 -9.44 6.69
N HIS A 215 0.11 -9.82 7.67
CA HIS A 215 0.98 -8.94 8.43
C HIS A 215 2.46 -9.00 7.97
N GLY A 216 2.77 -9.83 6.96
CA GLY A 216 4.12 -10.05 6.46
C GLY A 216 4.74 -8.78 5.88
N THR A 217 5.82 -8.30 6.52
CA THR A 217 6.56 -7.11 6.07
C THR A 217 7.67 -7.44 5.07
N ALA A 218 8.26 -8.63 5.16
CA ALA A 218 9.33 -9.08 4.27
C ALA A 218 8.84 -9.27 2.82
N THR A 219 7.58 -9.72 2.67
CA THR A 219 6.90 -9.94 1.39
C THR A 219 6.15 -8.72 0.89
N GLY A 220 5.95 -7.72 1.75
CA GLY A 220 5.13 -6.54 1.45
C GLY A 220 3.62 -6.81 1.47
N SER A 221 3.16 -8.02 1.82
CA SER A 221 1.74 -8.37 1.94
C SER A 221 0.98 -7.40 2.85
N CYS A 222 1.60 -6.95 3.95
CA CYS A 222 0.97 -6.01 4.88
C CYS A 222 0.51 -4.71 4.22
N VAL A 223 1.29 -4.15 3.29
CA VAL A 223 0.92 -2.92 2.56
C VAL A 223 -0.35 -3.13 1.76
N TRP A 224 -0.47 -4.27 1.09
CA TRP A 224 -1.61 -4.60 0.23
C TRP A 224 -2.83 -5.07 1.00
N SER A 225 -2.63 -5.69 2.17
CA SER A 225 -3.70 -5.97 3.14
C SER A 225 -4.28 -4.68 3.72
N TYR A 226 -3.43 -3.72 4.09
CA TYR A 226 -3.88 -2.41 4.57
C TYR A 226 -4.63 -1.65 3.47
N PHE A 227 -4.05 -1.61 2.27
CA PHE A 227 -4.73 -1.09 1.08
C PHE A 227 -6.12 -1.74 0.88
N ALA A 228 -6.20 -3.07 0.92
CA ALA A 228 -7.43 -3.80 0.66
C ALA A 228 -8.49 -3.49 1.71
N MET A 229 -8.11 -3.49 2.99
CA MET A 229 -8.96 -3.08 4.12
C MET A 229 -9.56 -1.69 3.88
N GLN A 230 -8.73 -0.71 3.51
CA GLN A 230 -9.19 0.65 3.21
C GLN A 230 -10.15 0.69 2.02
N HIS A 231 -9.79 0.01 0.93
CA HIS A 231 -10.53 0.05 -0.32
C HIS A 231 -11.95 -0.51 -0.18
N VAL A 232 -12.11 -1.62 0.56
CA VAL A 232 -13.41 -2.25 0.80
C VAL A 232 -14.18 -1.61 1.97
N GLY A 233 -13.60 -0.60 2.63
CA GLY A 233 -14.23 0.11 3.74
C GLY A 233 -14.31 -0.69 5.04
N LEU A 234 -13.36 -1.61 5.27
CA LEU A 234 -13.21 -2.31 6.55
C LEU A 234 -12.46 -1.38 7.53
N THR A 235 -13.03 -1.17 8.71
CA THR A 235 -12.53 -0.21 9.71
C THR A 235 -11.71 -0.87 10.81
N PHE A 236 -10.80 -0.13 11.45
CA PHE A 236 -10.08 -0.61 12.63
C PHE A 236 -11.03 -0.94 13.76
N ARG A 237 -12.10 -0.15 13.93
CA ARG A 237 -13.17 -0.46 14.89
C ARG A 237 -13.73 -1.87 14.67
N GLU A 238 -14.06 -2.24 13.44
CA GLU A 238 -14.56 -3.58 13.13
C GLU A 238 -13.50 -4.65 13.46
N LEU A 239 -12.23 -4.44 13.12
CA LEU A 239 -11.16 -5.38 13.44
C LEU A 239 -10.97 -5.57 14.96
N VAL A 240 -11.07 -4.49 15.74
CA VAL A 240 -10.98 -4.53 17.20
C VAL A 240 -12.18 -5.27 17.80
N GLN A 241 -13.38 -5.07 17.25
CA GLN A 241 -14.58 -5.81 17.67
C GLN A 241 -14.43 -7.30 17.40
N ASP A 242 -13.95 -7.68 16.21
CA ASP A 242 -13.67 -9.08 15.86
C ASP A 242 -12.72 -9.72 16.89
N ILE A 243 -11.63 -9.04 17.24
CA ILE A 243 -10.64 -9.52 18.21
C ILE A 243 -11.24 -9.62 19.61
N LYS A 244 -11.92 -8.59 20.10
CA LYS A 244 -12.51 -8.59 21.45
C LYS A 244 -13.64 -9.63 21.62
N SER A 245 -14.29 -10.00 20.51
CA SER A 245 -15.32 -11.04 20.50
C SER A 245 -14.77 -12.47 20.42
N TYR A 246 -13.46 -12.62 20.15
CA TYR A 246 -12.80 -13.91 20.01
C TYR A 246 -12.66 -14.60 21.37
N ASP A 247 -13.12 -15.85 21.46
CA ASP A 247 -13.06 -16.63 22.70
C ASP A 247 -11.86 -17.60 22.65
N ALA A 248 -10.69 -17.11 23.03
CA ALA A 248 -9.45 -17.89 23.04
C ALA A 248 -9.48 -19.10 24.01
N SER A 249 -10.47 -19.20 24.90
CA SER A 249 -10.65 -20.39 25.74
C SER A 249 -11.31 -21.56 25.01
N LYS A 250 -12.07 -21.24 23.94
CA LYS A 250 -12.71 -22.22 23.06
C LYS A 250 -11.96 -22.41 21.75
N GLU A 251 -11.25 -21.38 21.32
CA GLU A 251 -10.47 -21.33 20.10
C GLU A 251 -8.97 -21.45 20.39
N ASP A 252 -8.14 -21.29 19.37
CA ASP A 252 -6.68 -21.37 19.50
C ASP A 252 -6.09 -20.00 19.88
N VAL A 253 -5.22 -19.97 20.89
CA VAL A 253 -4.48 -18.76 21.32
C VAL A 253 -3.55 -18.28 20.22
N GLN A 254 -2.96 -19.18 19.41
CA GLN A 254 -2.07 -18.78 18.32
C GLN A 254 -2.81 -17.98 17.24
N ALA A 255 -4.07 -18.33 16.98
CA ALA A 255 -4.92 -17.57 16.06
C ALA A 255 -5.30 -16.20 16.63
N LEU A 256 -5.47 -16.06 17.95
CA LEU A 256 -5.62 -14.75 18.58
C LEU A 256 -4.34 -13.90 18.44
N GLU A 257 -3.17 -14.47 18.73
CA GLU A 257 -1.89 -13.78 18.56
C GLU A 257 -1.70 -13.30 17.12
N TYR A 258 -2.02 -14.14 16.13
CA TYR A 258 -1.97 -13.77 14.72
C TYR A 258 -2.87 -12.57 14.40
N ARG A 259 -4.13 -12.56 14.87
CA ARG A 259 -5.04 -11.42 14.65
C ARG A 259 -4.52 -10.13 15.29
N LEU A 260 -3.90 -10.24 16.47
CA LEU A 260 -3.26 -9.10 17.14
C LEU A 260 -2.02 -8.60 16.40
N ASP A 261 -1.20 -9.48 15.83
CA ASP A 261 -0.06 -9.11 14.98
C ASP A 261 -0.56 -8.44 13.68
N VAL A 262 -1.65 -8.92 13.05
CA VAL A 262 -2.29 -8.27 11.90
C VAL A 262 -2.82 -6.88 12.25
N LEU A 263 -3.61 -6.75 13.33
CA LEU A 263 -4.10 -5.43 13.77
C LEU A 263 -2.95 -4.45 14.05
N TYR A 264 -1.88 -4.91 14.69
CA TYR A 264 -0.71 -4.11 14.98
C TYR A 264 -0.07 -3.58 13.68
N GLU A 265 0.21 -4.44 12.70
CA GLU A 265 0.82 -4.03 11.44
C GLU A 265 -0.09 -3.09 10.62
N MET A 266 -1.41 -3.31 10.61
CA MET A 266 -2.34 -2.37 9.96
C MET A 266 -2.30 -0.98 10.62
N LEU A 267 -2.22 -0.91 11.95
CA LEU A 267 -2.13 0.35 12.68
C LEU A 267 -0.77 1.03 12.47
N GLU A 268 0.32 0.26 12.41
CA GLU A 268 1.65 0.75 12.04
C GLU A 268 1.66 1.40 10.66
N LEU A 269 1.03 0.75 9.68
CA LEU A 269 0.86 1.31 8.34
C LEU A 269 0.00 2.57 8.37
N LYS A 270 -1.09 2.64 9.16
CA LYS A 270 -1.83 3.89 9.30
C LYS A 270 -0.97 5.03 9.85
N LEU A 271 -0.07 4.75 10.79
CA LEU A 271 0.78 5.75 11.42
C LEU A 271 1.91 6.25 10.50
N SER A 272 2.40 5.41 9.59
CA SER A 272 3.66 5.66 8.87
C SER A 272 3.53 5.66 7.35
N TYR A 273 2.57 4.92 6.79
CA TYR A 273 2.44 4.71 5.36
C TYR A 273 1.53 5.78 4.73
N THR A 274 2.17 6.70 4.02
CA THR A 274 1.56 7.83 3.30
C THR A 274 1.37 7.55 1.81
N ALA A 275 2.05 6.53 1.29
CA ALA A 275 1.99 6.18 -0.12
C ALA A 275 0.58 5.73 -0.50
N ARG A 276 0.17 6.12 -1.71
CA ARG A 276 -1.14 5.79 -2.28
C ARG A 276 -0.93 5.04 -3.58
N PRO A 277 -0.66 3.72 -3.52
CA PRO A 277 -0.23 2.96 -4.68
C PRO A 277 -1.29 2.92 -5.79
N ILE A 278 -2.57 3.09 -5.45
CA ILE A 278 -3.66 3.17 -6.42
C ILE A 278 -4.40 4.50 -6.21
N ARG A 279 -4.42 5.36 -7.23
CA ARG A 279 -4.85 6.77 -7.13
C ARG A 279 -6.32 6.92 -6.75
N PHE A 280 -7.14 5.98 -7.22
CA PHE A 280 -8.59 5.97 -7.06
C PHE A 280 -9.05 5.10 -5.88
N ALA A 281 -8.12 4.50 -5.15
CA ALA A 281 -8.48 3.72 -3.98
C ALA A 281 -8.89 4.59 -2.81
N ARG A 282 -9.80 4.06 -2.00
CA ARG A 282 -10.25 4.73 -0.79
C ARG A 282 -9.15 4.77 0.24
N SER A 283 -9.17 5.82 1.05
CA SER A 283 -8.32 5.94 2.23
C SER A 283 -9.14 5.66 3.47
N ASN A 284 -8.50 5.18 4.53
CA ASN A 284 -9.14 5.10 5.84
C ASN A 284 -9.46 6.52 6.35
N GLU A 285 -10.72 6.79 6.68
CA GLU A 285 -11.19 8.09 7.18
C GLU A 285 -11.29 8.15 8.72
N GLU A 286 -10.91 7.08 9.44
CA GLU A 286 -10.91 7.11 10.91
C GLU A 286 -9.82 8.07 11.40
N SER A 287 -10.22 9.09 12.18
CA SER A 287 -9.26 10.01 12.81
C SER A 287 -8.43 9.28 13.87
N PHE A 288 -7.24 9.82 14.19
CA PHE A 288 -6.43 9.25 15.27
C PHE A 288 -7.11 9.43 16.63
N GLY A 289 -7.91 10.48 16.82
CA GLY A 289 -8.75 10.64 18.01
C GLY A 289 -9.80 9.54 18.15
N GLN A 290 -10.49 9.18 17.06
CA GLN A 290 -11.46 8.08 17.08
C GLN A 290 -10.78 6.73 17.35
N LEU A 291 -9.64 6.47 16.71
CA LEU A 291 -8.87 5.25 16.95
C LEU A 291 -8.37 5.15 18.38
N TYR A 292 -7.87 6.25 18.94
CA TYR A 292 -7.45 6.26 20.33
C TYR A 292 -8.60 5.91 21.28
N SER A 293 -9.78 6.48 21.01
CA SER A 293 -10.99 6.16 21.77
C SER A 293 -11.37 4.68 21.65
N ASP A 294 -11.34 4.12 20.45
CA ASP A 294 -11.80 2.75 20.19
C ASP A 294 -10.82 1.68 20.71
N LEU A 295 -9.52 1.99 20.72
CA LEU A 295 -8.45 1.06 21.13
C LEU A 295 -8.03 1.23 22.58
N PHE A 296 -7.80 2.46 23.05
CA PHE A 296 -7.01 2.71 24.25
C PHE A 296 -7.79 3.36 25.40
N SER A 297 -9.00 3.85 25.15
CA SER A 297 -9.82 4.44 26.20
C SER A 297 -10.54 3.37 27.02
N TRP A 298 -10.82 3.72 28.27
CA TRP A 298 -11.57 2.89 29.21
C TRP A 298 -13.04 3.30 29.18
N SER A 299 -13.97 2.35 29.29
CA SER A 299 -15.39 2.65 29.43
C SER A 299 -15.72 3.35 30.74
N ASN A 300 -14.92 3.16 31.79
CA ASN A 300 -15.03 3.87 33.06
C ASN A 300 -13.70 3.86 33.85
N GLU A 301 -13.62 4.70 34.90
CA GLU A 301 -12.41 4.90 35.73
C GLU A 301 -11.94 3.65 36.49
N HIS A 302 -12.72 2.56 36.48
CA HIS A 302 -12.48 1.37 37.30
C HIS A 302 -12.29 0.09 36.48
N HIS A 303 -12.37 0.16 35.15
CA HIS A 303 -12.31 -1.01 34.28
C HIS A 303 -11.52 -0.71 33.02
N ASP A 304 -10.35 -1.32 32.89
CA ASP A 304 -9.51 -1.23 31.70
C ASP A 304 -9.99 -2.23 30.63
N ASP A 305 -11.00 -1.83 29.86
CA ASP A 305 -11.45 -2.54 28.66
C ASP A 305 -10.79 -2.01 27.39
N SER A 306 -9.65 -1.31 27.50
CA SER A 306 -8.83 -1.03 26.33
C SER A 306 -8.34 -2.33 25.70
N ILE A 307 -7.81 -2.26 24.47
CA ILE A 307 -7.21 -3.42 23.82
C ILE A 307 -6.04 -3.98 24.65
N ILE A 308 -5.29 -3.12 25.34
CA ILE A 308 -4.17 -3.53 26.21
C ILE A 308 -4.69 -4.22 27.46
N GLY A 309 -5.69 -3.63 28.13
CA GLY A 309 -6.35 -4.24 29.30
C GLY A 309 -6.94 -5.60 28.96
N TRP A 310 -7.67 -5.67 27.84
CA TRP A 310 -8.22 -6.91 27.32
C TRP A 310 -7.13 -7.95 26.99
N MET A 311 -6.04 -7.56 26.33
CA MET A 311 -4.91 -8.45 26.06
C MET A 311 -4.26 -8.97 27.36
N ASN A 312 -4.12 -8.12 28.39
CA ASN A 312 -3.59 -8.54 29.69
C ASN A 312 -4.45 -9.65 30.32
N GLU A 313 -5.78 -9.54 30.22
CA GLU A 313 -6.71 -10.53 30.77
C GLU A 313 -6.65 -11.86 30.00
N GLN A 314 -6.53 -11.81 28.66
CA GLN A 314 -6.56 -13.00 27.81
C GLN A 314 -5.19 -13.72 27.70
N LEU A 315 -4.08 -12.96 27.68
CA LEU A 315 -2.74 -13.47 27.38
C LEU A 315 -1.77 -13.37 28.57
N GLY A 316 -2.11 -12.61 29.61
CA GLY A 316 -1.26 -12.36 30.76
C GLY A 316 -0.31 -11.16 30.60
N VAL A 317 0.09 -10.57 31.73
CA VAL A 317 0.82 -9.29 31.81
C VAL A 317 2.25 -9.30 31.27
N GLU A 318 2.84 -10.48 31.05
CA GLU A 318 4.21 -10.64 30.52
C GLU A 318 4.21 -10.97 29.01
N HIS A 319 3.06 -10.91 28.33
CA HIS A 319 2.96 -11.28 26.93
C HIS A 319 3.73 -10.29 26.02
N ARG A 320 4.54 -10.83 25.09
CA ARG A 320 5.42 -10.06 24.17
C ARG A 320 4.72 -8.95 23.38
N LEU A 321 3.44 -9.15 23.06
CA LEU A 321 2.67 -8.20 22.25
C LEU A 321 2.25 -6.95 23.03
N LEU A 322 2.20 -7.01 24.36
CA LEU A 322 1.76 -5.87 25.17
C LEU A 322 2.69 -4.67 25.01
N GLU A 323 4.01 -4.89 25.00
CA GLU A 323 5.01 -3.83 24.80
C GLU A 323 4.81 -3.12 23.45
N ARG A 324 4.53 -3.89 22.39
CA ARG A 324 4.22 -3.34 21.06
C ARG A 324 2.99 -2.44 21.09
N TYR A 325 1.91 -2.86 21.75
CA TYR A 325 0.68 -2.06 21.85
C TYR A 325 0.83 -0.83 22.75
N TYR A 326 1.66 -0.89 23.80
CA TYR A 326 2.02 0.30 24.57
C TYR A 326 2.77 1.33 23.74
N GLU A 327 3.68 0.90 22.87
CA GLU A 327 4.39 1.81 21.97
C GLU A 327 3.45 2.38 20.88
N LEU A 328 2.59 1.53 20.34
CA LEU A 328 1.56 1.93 19.38
C LEU A 328 0.65 3.03 19.96
N ARG A 329 0.23 2.88 21.23
CA ARG A 329 -0.56 3.89 21.94
C ARG A 329 0.14 5.26 21.93
N LYS A 330 1.42 5.32 22.32
CA LYS A 330 2.18 6.59 22.33
C LYS A 330 2.25 7.23 20.95
N ARG A 331 2.44 6.42 19.90
CA ARG A 331 2.52 6.91 18.52
C ARG A 331 1.18 7.42 18.01
N VAL A 332 0.07 6.77 18.38
CA VAL A 332 -1.28 7.27 18.11
C VAL A 332 -1.52 8.59 18.84
N GLU A 333 -1.09 8.72 20.10
CA GLU A 333 -1.19 9.99 20.85
C GLU A 333 -0.45 11.13 20.14
N ILE A 334 0.77 10.88 19.65
CA ILE A 334 1.55 11.87 18.88
C ILE A 334 0.82 12.25 17.58
N LYS A 335 0.31 11.28 16.83
CA LYS A 335 -0.40 11.55 15.58
C LYS A 335 -1.73 12.26 15.78
N MET A 336 -2.42 11.99 16.88
CA MET A 336 -3.63 12.72 17.29
C MET A 336 -3.33 14.20 17.57
N VAL A 337 -2.24 14.50 18.29
CA VAL A 337 -1.79 15.89 18.51
C VAL A 337 -1.49 16.57 17.16
N HIS A 338 -0.75 15.89 16.29
CA HIS A 338 -0.42 16.42 14.97
C HIS A 338 -1.67 16.70 14.10
N GLU A 339 -2.67 15.81 14.13
CA GLU A 339 -3.95 16.01 13.45
C GLU A 339 -4.66 17.28 13.93
N ILE A 340 -4.70 17.50 15.25
CA ILE A 340 -5.27 18.72 15.87
C ILE A 340 -4.50 19.98 15.47
N GLU A 341 -3.17 19.92 15.45
CA GLU A 341 -2.31 21.04 15.02
C GLU A 341 -2.58 21.42 13.55
N LEU A 342 -2.66 20.43 12.66
CA LEU A 342 -2.95 20.65 11.23
C LEU A 342 -4.32 21.29 11.04
N GLU A 343 -5.35 20.82 11.74
CA GLU A 343 -6.68 21.42 11.69
C GLU A 343 -6.68 22.89 12.15
N HIS A 344 -5.91 23.22 13.18
CA HIS A 344 -5.80 24.58 13.68
C HIS A 344 -5.14 25.51 12.66
N VAL A 345 -4.02 25.08 12.04
CA VAL A 345 -3.29 25.85 11.03
C VAL A 345 -4.14 26.07 9.78
N GLN A 346 -4.86 25.03 9.33
CA GLN A 346 -5.73 25.12 8.14
C GLN A 346 -6.95 26.03 8.35
N LYS A 347 -7.52 26.09 9.56
CA LYS A 347 -8.65 26.98 9.87
C LYS A 347 -8.23 28.43 10.13
N GLY A 348 -6.95 28.66 10.44
CA GLY A 348 -6.37 29.98 10.69
C GLY A 348 -5.72 30.65 9.46
N SER A 349 -5.64 29.93 8.33
CA SER A 349 -5.20 30.43 7.01
C SER A 349 -6.41 30.73 6.13
#